data_AF-A0A2E7JYF5-F1
#
_entry.id   AF-A0A2E7JYF5-F1
#
_cell.length_a   1.000
_cell.length_b   1.000
_cell.length_c   1.000
_cell.angle_alpha   90.00
_cell.angle_beta   90.00
_cell.angle_gamma   90.00
#
_symmetry.space_group_name_H-M   'P 1'
#
loop_
_entity.id
_entity.type
_entity.pdbx_description
1 polymer ?
#
loop_
_entity_poly.entity_id
_entity_poly.type
_entity_poly.pdbx_seq_one_letter_code
_entity_poly.pdbx_strand_id
1 'polypeptide(L)'
;MNNYVLVHKSRKNLKKIGRKIVLELYKNENVLSKYQIFNKYLYITSVEAAPEEVKLKYKLIKAKLCETKIEAIYDNIKNLISSEDNIQTFAIKVERKGEHKFTSTELARELAGSVFELFPDVSVDLTNAKFKIHVKVLNNKSLLYTEKE
;
A
#
# COMPACT_ATOMS: atom_id res chain seq x y z
N MET A 1 -7.74 -11.46 -6.25
CA MET A 1 -7.10 -11.50 -4.91
C MET A 1 -7.15 -10.11 -4.30
N ASN A 2 -7.52 -10.04 -3.03
CA ASN A 2 -7.62 -8.82 -2.25
C ASN A 2 -6.39 -8.69 -1.36
N ASN A 3 -5.85 -7.48 -1.27
CA ASN A 3 -4.56 -7.26 -0.65
C ASN A 3 -4.61 -6.06 0.28
N TYR A 4 -4.06 -6.25 1.46
CA TYR A 4 -4.08 -5.25 2.51
C TYR A 4 -2.73 -5.16 3.20
N VAL A 5 -2.46 -4.00 3.81
CA VAL A 5 -1.32 -3.79 4.68
C VAL A 5 -1.77 -3.23 6.01
N LEU A 6 -1.17 -3.75 7.08
CA LEU A 6 -1.15 -3.13 8.39
C LEU A 6 0.24 -2.53 8.61
N VAL A 7 0.28 -1.22 8.88
CA VAL A 7 1.51 -0.49 9.19
C VAL A 7 1.65 -0.39 10.71
N HIS A 8 2.64 -1.07 11.29
CA HIS A 8 2.86 -1.05 12.74
C HIS A 8 4.12 -0.26 13.10
N LYS A 9 4.10 0.48 14.21
CA LYS A 9 5.28 1.21 14.73
C LYS A 9 6.44 0.29 15.17
N SER A 10 6.21 -1.00 15.44
CA SER A 10 7.22 -1.93 15.95
C SER A 10 7.04 -3.32 15.34
N ARG A 11 8.15 -4.04 15.16
CA ARG A 11 8.13 -5.44 14.70
C ARG A 11 7.55 -6.39 15.74
N LYS A 12 7.58 -6.02 17.02
CA LYS A 12 7.09 -6.86 18.12
C LYS A 12 5.59 -7.12 17.87
N ASN A 13 5.20 -8.40 17.90
CA ASN A 13 3.83 -8.91 17.76
C ASN A 13 3.20 -8.97 16.35
N LEU A 14 3.86 -8.57 15.25
CA LEU A 14 3.26 -8.68 13.90
C LEU A 14 2.85 -10.12 13.52
N LYS A 15 3.65 -11.12 13.90
CA LYS A 15 3.33 -12.54 13.67
C LYS A 15 2.07 -12.98 14.43
N LYS A 16 1.91 -12.51 15.67
CA LYS A 16 0.71 -12.78 16.50
C LYS A 16 -0.52 -12.11 15.91
N ILE A 17 -0.39 -10.85 15.48
CA ILE A 17 -1.46 -10.08 14.84
C ILE A 17 -1.87 -10.74 13.51
N GLY A 18 -0.91 -11.08 12.64
CA GLY A 18 -1.20 -11.75 11.37
C GLY A 18 -1.93 -13.08 11.54
N ARG A 19 -1.51 -13.91 12.50
CA ARG A 19 -2.24 -15.14 12.86
C ARG A 19 -3.67 -14.85 13.31
N LYS A 20 -3.86 -13.84 14.17
CA LYS A 20 -5.18 -13.45 14.66
C LYS A 20 -6.10 -13.02 13.51
N ILE A 21 -5.59 -12.20 12.58
CA ILE A 21 -6.38 -11.72 11.43
C ILE A 21 -6.76 -12.89 10.52
N VAL A 22 -5.81 -13.77 10.17
CA VAL A 22 -6.12 -14.94 9.31
C VAL A 22 -7.15 -15.86 9.96
N LEU A 23 -7.03 -16.11 11.27
CA LEU A 23 -8.01 -16.91 12.01
C LEU A 23 -9.39 -16.26 12.07
N GLU A 24 -9.45 -14.94 12.24
CA GLU A 24 -10.70 -14.19 12.29
C GLU A 24 -11.40 -14.17 10.92
N LEU A 25 -10.66 -13.90 9.85
CA LEU A 25 -11.16 -13.97 8.47
C LEU A 25 -11.71 -15.36 8.12
N TYR A 26 -11.01 -16.42 8.54
CA TYR A 26 -11.46 -17.78 8.30
C TYR A 26 -12.70 -18.14 9.13
N LYS A 27 -12.70 -17.84 10.43
CA LYS A 27 -13.77 -18.28 11.34
C LYS A 27 -15.09 -17.54 11.14
N ASN A 28 -15.03 -16.24 10.88
CA ASN A 28 -16.23 -15.41 10.84
C ASN A 28 -16.86 -15.39 9.45
N GLU A 29 -16.06 -15.60 8.41
CA GLU A 29 -16.45 -15.27 7.03
C GLU A 29 -16.02 -16.33 6.00
N ASN A 30 -15.36 -17.41 6.44
CA ASN A 30 -14.77 -18.44 5.57
C ASN A 30 -13.75 -17.87 4.54
N VAL A 31 -13.17 -16.70 4.82
CA VAL A 31 -12.25 -16.03 3.89
C VAL A 31 -10.85 -16.60 4.03
N LEU A 32 -10.44 -17.39 3.04
CA LEU A 32 -9.07 -17.90 2.95
C LEU A 32 -8.06 -16.76 2.76
N SER A 33 -7.07 -16.72 3.63
CA SER A 33 -6.07 -15.66 3.65
C SER A 33 -4.71 -16.14 4.13
N LYS A 34 -3.67 -15.39 3.74
CA LYS A 34 -2.29 -15.58 4.20
C LYS A 34 -1.67 -14.22 4.49
N TYR A 35 -0.60 -14.21 5.28
CA TYR A 35 0.17 -12.99 5.53
C TYR A 35 1.66 -13.17 5.28
N GLN A 36 2.33 -12.06 4.99
CA GLN A 36 3.77 -11.91 4.88
C GLN A 36 4.20 -10.70 5.71
N ILE A 37 5.39 -10.76 6.31
CA ILE A 37 5.94 -9.65 7.09
C ILE A 37 7.14 -9.08 6.36
N PHE A 38 7.09 -7.79 6.09
CA PHE A 38 8.17 -7.02 5.50
C PHE A 38 8.57 -5.91 6.47
N ASN A 39 9.64 -6.11 7.24
CA ASN A 39 10.07 -5.15 8.26
C ASN A 39 8.94 -4.81 9.27
N LYS A 40 8.33 -3.63 9.14
CA LYS A 40 7.26 -3.10 9.99
C LYS A 40 5.85 -3.23 9.36
N TYR A 41 5.78 -3.85 8.18
CA TYR A 41 4.58 -4.02 7.38
C TYR A 41 4.09 -5.47 7.46
N LEU A 42 2.82 -5.64 7.78
CA LEU A 42 2.14 -6.93 7.70
C LEU A 42 1.23 -6.90 6.47
N TYR A 43 1.63 -7.61 5.44
CA TYR A 43 0.90 -7.72 4.18
C TYR A 43 -0.01 -8.94 4.22
N ILE A 44 -1.28 -8.76 3.88
CA ILE A 44 -2.31 -9.79 3.94
C ILE A 44 -2.89 -9.95 2.54
N THR A 45 -2.95 -11.18 2.06
CA THR A 45 -3.62 -11.55 0.81
C THR A 45 -4.79 -12.46 1.15
N SER A 46 -5.97 -12.12 0.67
CA SER A 46 -7.18 -12.92 0.79
C SER A 46 -7.78 -13.21 -0.58
N VAL A 47 -8.50 -14.34 -0.67
CA VAL A 47 -9.23 -14.71 -1.88
C VAL A 47 -10.37 -13.71 -2.10
N GLU A 48 -11.18 -13.51 -1.07
CA GLU A 48 -12.31 -12.57 -1.02
C GLU A 48 -11.95 -11.27 -0.29
N ALA A 49 -12.79 -10.26 -0.40
CA ALA A 49 -12.58 -9.00 0.29
C ALA A 49 -12.68 -9.20 1.80
N ALA A 50 -11.78 -8.58 2.57
CA ALA A 50 -11.91 -8.57 4.02
C ALA A 50 -13.15 -7.74 4.43
N PRO A 51 -13.97 -8.21 5.38
CA PRO A 51 -15.11 -7.45 5.89
C PRO A 51 -14.69 -6.11 6.46
N GLU A 52 -15.61 -5.14 6.42
CA GLU A 52 -15.34 -3.79 6.93
C GLU A 52 -14.95 -3.78 8.40
N GLU A 53 -15.61 -4.59 9.23
CA GLU A 53 -15.31 -4.70 10.66
C GLU A 53 -13.86 -5.14 10.92
N VAL A 54 -13.37 -6.13 10.17
CA VAL A 54 -11.99 -6.60 10.27
C VAL A 54 -11.02 -5.53 9.77
N LYS A 55 -11.36 -4.85 8.66
CA LYS A 55 -10.53 -3.76 8.13
C LYS A 55 -10.41 -2.61 9.12
N LEU A 56 -11.50 -2.17 9.74
CA LEU A 56 -11.50 -1.10 10.75
C LEU A 56 -10.75 -1.51 12.02
N LYS A 57 -11.05 -2.69 12.56
CA LYS A 57 -10.44 -3.22 13.81
C LYS A 57 -8.92 -3.29 13.73
N TYR A 58 -8.40 -3.73 12.59
CA TYR A 58 -6.95 -3.89 12.37
C TYR A 58 -6.33 -2.76 11.56
N LYS A 59 -7.11 -1.75 11.16
CA LYS A 59 -6.69 -0.64 10.30
C LYS A 59 -6.01 -1.15 9.02
N LEU A 60 -6.66 -2.10 8.34
CA LEU A 60 -6.17 -2.69 7.11
C LEU A 60 -6.37 -1.72 5.95
N ILE A 61 -5.27 -1.37 5.29
CA ILE A 61 -5.24 -0.44 4.18
C ILE A 61 -5.10 -1.24 2.89
N LYS A 62 -5.86 -0.92 1.84
CA LYS A 62 -5.70 -1.55 0.52
C LYS A 62 -4.25 -1.38 0.05
N ALA A 63 -3.65 -2.47 -0.43
CA ALA A 63 -2.24 -2.49 -0.79
C ALA A 63 -1.97 -3.31 -2.05
N LYS A 64 -0.80 -3.13 -2.64
CA LYS A 64 -0.27 -3.93 -3.74
C LYS A 64 1.19 -4.28 -3.46
N LEU A 65 1.59 -5.47 -3.89
CA LEU A 65 2.98 -5.92 -3.88
C LEU A 65 3.38 -6.21 -5.32
N CYS A 66 4.47 -5.61 -5.78
CA CYS A 66 4.98 -5.75 -7.14
C CYS A 66 6.51 -5.85 -7.15
N GLU A 67 7.10 -6.09 -8.31
CA GLU A 67 8.55 -6.06 -8.50
C GLU A 67 9.09 -4.62 -8.38
N THR A 68 10.39 -4.50 -8.07
CA THR A 68 11.09 -3.20 -8.08
C THR A 68 11.50 -2.79 -9.50
N LYS A 69 10.52 -2.71 -10.40
CA LYS A 69 10.63 -2.11 -11.73
C LYS A 69 9.74 -0.87 -11.77
N ILE A 70 10.23 0.21 -12.36
CA ILE A 70 9.55 1.52 -12.32
C ILE A 70 8.17 1.41 -12.98
N GLU A 71 8.11 0.76 -14.13
CA GLU A 71 6.90 0.52 -14.92
C GLU A 71 5.89 -0.31 -14.12
N ALA A 72 6.36 -1.38 -13.45
CA ALA A 72 5.50 -2.21 -12.61
C ALA A 72 4.91 -1.43 -11.44
N ILE A 73 5.69 -0.54 -10.81
CA ILE A 73 5.21 0.33 -9.73
C ILE A 73 4.19 1.33 -10.27
N TYR A 74 4.49 1.95 -11.42
CA TYR A 74 3.65 2.92 -12.10
C TYR A 74 2.24 2.36 -12.38
N ASP A 75 2.17 1.19 -13.01
CA ASP A 75 0.90 0.52 -13.32
C ASP A 75 0.16 0.09 -12.05
N ASN A 76 0.89 -0.37 -11.02
CA ASN A 76 0.26 -0.77 -9.77
C ASN A 76 -0.28 0.43 -8.97
N ILE A 77 0.29 1.62 -9.10
CA ILE A 77 -0.30 2.84 -8.52
C ILE A 77 -1.63 3.13 -9.19
N LYS A 78 -1.71 3.09 -10.52
CA LYS A 78 -2.99 3.28 -11.23
C LYS A 78 -4.05 2.29 -10.80
N ASN A 79 -3.68 1.02 -10.62
CA ASN A 79 -4.58 -0.04 -10.17
C ASN A 79 -4.94 0.03 -8.67
N LEU A 80 -4.19 0.79 -7.89
CA LEU A 80 -4.40 0.95 -6.45
C LEU A 80 -5.41 2.06 -6.16
N ILE A 81 -5.30 3.17 -6.90
CA ILE A 81 -6.17 4.35 -6.82
C ILE A 81 -7.41 4.12 -7.67
N SER A 82 -8.59 4.54 -7.19
CA SER A 82 -9.80 4.49 -8.02
C SER A 82 -9.97 5.83 -8.73
N SER A 83 -10.31 5.84 -10.02
CA SER A 83 -10.59 7.08 -10.78
C SER A 83 -11.76 7.90 -10.22
N GLU A 84 -12.61 7.28 -9.39
CA GLU A 84 -13.72 7.92 -8.68
C GLU A 84 -13.28 8.67 -7.41
N ASP A 85 -12.00 8.58 -7.03
CA ASP A 85 -11.49 9.29 -5.85
C ASP A 85 -11.45 10.81 -6.12
N ASN A 86 -12.09 11.61 -5.27
CA ASN A 86 -11.96 13.07 -5.32
C ASN A 86 -10.64 13.50 -4.66
N ILE A 87 -9.59 13.65 -5.46
CA ILE A 87 -8.24 14.02 -5.01
C ILE A 87 -7.91 15.42 -5.52
N GLN A 88 -7.72 16.36 -4.60
CA GLN A 88 -7.25 17.73 -4.92
C GLN A 88 -5.73 17.85 -4.81
N THR A 89 -5.17 17.29 -3.74
CA THR A 89 -3.72 17.32 -3.48
C THR A 89 -3.20 15.94 -3.15
N PHE A 90 -2.02 15.60 -3.68
CA PHE A 90 -1.37 14.34 -3.40
C PHE A 90 0.14 14.45 -3.12
N ALA A 91 0.68 13.43 -2.46
CA ALA A 91 2.11 13.23 -2.29
C ALA A 91 2.51 11.77 -2.45
N ILE A 92 3.64 11.54 -3.12
CA ILE A 92 4.26 10.21 -3.20
C ILE A 92 5.38 10.12 -2.17
N LYS A 93 5.20 9.25 -1.18
CA LYS A 93 6.17 8.99 -0.12
C LYS A 93 6.96 7.72 -0.40
N VAL A 94 8.12 7.90 -1.04
CA VAL A 94 9.05 6.81 -1.34
C VAL A 94 9.97 6.54 -0.13
N GLU A 95 9.98 5.31 0.36
CA GLU A 95 10.97 4.81 1.33
C GLU A 95 11.71 3.64 0.68
N ARG A 96 13.03 3.74 0.60
CA ARG A 96 13.89 2.70 0.04
C ARG A 96 14.66 2.01 1.14
N LYS A 97 14.78 0.70 1.03
CA LYS A 97 15.66 -0.12 1.84
C LYS A 97 16.37 -1.14 0.94
N GLY A 98 17.66 -0.91 0.75
CA GLY A 98 18.52 -1.67 -0.15
C GLY A 98 19.30 -0.76 -1.11
N GLU A 99 20.05 -1.38 -2.01
CA GLU A 99 20.78 -0.70 -3.07
C GLU A 99 19.95 -0.71 -4.37
N HIS A 100 19.68 0.46 -4.93
CA HIS A 100 19.05 0.57 -6.24
C HIS A 100 19.51 1.83 -6.97
N LYS A 101 19.47 1.77 -8.31
CA LYS A 101 20.05 2.74 -9.24
C LYS A 101 19.39 4.12 -9.28
N PHE A 102 18.18 4.25 -8.75
CA PHE A 102 17.42 5.50 -8.69
C PHE A 102 17.42 6.12 -7.29
N THR A 103 17.15 7.41 -7.16
CA THR A 103 16.90 8.04 -5.85
C THR A 103 15.41 7.98 -5.48
N SER A 104 15.08 8.20 -4.19
CA SER A 104 13.67 8.32 -3.77
C SER A 104 12.94 9.45 -4.48
N THR A 105 13.65 10.56 -4.76
CA THR A 105 13.10 11.75 -5.41
C THR A 105 12.85 11.53 -6.89
N GLU A 106 13.78 10.87 -7.60
CA GLU A 106 13.59 10.49 -9.00
C GLU A 106 12.40 9.56 -9.16
N LEU A 107 12.32 8.52 -8.32
CA LEU A 107 11.20 7.58 -8.36
C LEU A 107 9.88 8.30 -8.05
N ALA A 108 9.84 9.20 -7.06
CA ALA A 108 8.62 9.95 -6.76
C ALA A 108 8.16 10.82 -7.94
N ARG A 109 9.10 11.47 -8.65
CA ARG A 109 8.81 12.29 -9.82
C ARG A 109 8.23 11.46 -10.96
N GLU A 110 8.85 10.32 -11.25
CA GLU A 110 8.38 9.42 -12.31
C GLU A 110 6.97 8.92 -12.01
N LEU A 111 6.75 8.45 -10.78
CA LEU A 111 5.47 7.88 -10.36
C LEU A 111 4.36 8.93 -10.27
N ALA A 112 4.68 10.22 -10.15
CA ALA A 112 3.67 11.28 -10.16
C ALA A 112 2.90 11.31 -11.49
N GLY A 113 3.56 10.94 -12.61
CA GLY A 113 2.89 10.80 -13.91
C GLY A 113 1.67 9.88 -13.85
N SER A 114 1.76 8.78 -13.09
CA SER A 114 0.66 7.81 -12.98
C SER A 114 -0.60 8.39 -12.32
N VAL A 115 -0.41 9.40 -11.46
CA VAL A 115 -1.50 10.09 -10.78
C VAL A 115 -2.08 11.18 -11.68
N PHE A 116 -1.22 11.95 -12.36
CA PHE A 116 -1.68 13.00 -13.30
C PHE A 116 -2.46 12.43 -14.48
N GLU A 117 -2.11 11.24 -14.96
CA GLU A 117 -2.89 10.57 -16.01
C GLU A 117 -4.32 10.22 -15.57
N LEU A 118 -4.53 9.92 -14.29
CA LEU A 118 -5.86 9.63 -13.75
C LEU A 118 -6.60 10.89 -13.31
N PHE A 119 -5.87 11.90 -12.84
CA PHE A 119 -6.39 13.15 -12.31
C PHE A 119 -5.60 14.33 -12.89
N PRO A 120 -5.95 14.84 -14.08
CA PRO A 120 -5.20 15.92 -14.72
C PRO A 120 -5.13 17.22 -13.89
N ASP A 121 -6.17 17.49 -13.08
CA ASP A 121 -6.31 18.73 -12.32
C ASP A 121 -5.74 18.65 -10.88
N VAL A 122 -5.14 17.51 -10.50
CA VAL A 122 -4.58 17.33 -9.15
C VAL A 122 -3.27 18.10 -8.99
N SER A 123 -2.99 18.59 -7.78
CA SER A 123 -1.73 19.26 -7.45
C SER A 123 -0.85 18.44 -6.50
N VAL A 124 0.47 18.58 -6.60
CA VAL A 124 1.41 17.94 -5.66
C VAL A 124 1.58 18.84 -4.42
N ASP A 125 1.36 18.29 -3.23
CA ASP A 125 1.63 18.97 -1.95
C ASP A 125 2.44 18.06 -1.02
N LEU A 126 3.75 18.33 -0.89
CA LEU A 126 4.64 17.51 -0.07
C LEU A 126 4.43 17.71 1.44
N THR A 127 3.73 18.76 1.85
CA THR A 127 3.54 19.15 3.26
C THR A 127 2.21 18.63 3.79
N ASN A 128 1.10 19.01 3.14
CA ASN A 128 -0.26 18.79 3.63
C ASN A 128 -1.18 18.13 2.57
N ALA A 129 -0.63 17.20 1.78
CA ALA A 129 -1.45 16.40 0.88
C ALA A 129 -2.53 15.60 1.61
N LYS A 130 -3.78 15.75 1.16
CA LYS A 130 -4.93 14.95 1.64
C LYS A 130 -4.84 13.49 1.20
N PHE A 131 -4.13 13.23 0.10
CA PHE A 131 -3.92 11.90 -0.44
C PHE A 131 -2.43 11.54 -0.49
N LYS A 132 -2.02 10.48 0.20
CA LYS A 132 -0.62 10.04 0.25
C LYS A 132 -0.50 8.65 -0.35
N ILE A 133 0.36 8.50 -1.35
CA ILE A 133 0.73 7.20 -1.93
C ILE A 133 2.07 6.81 -1.33
N HIS A 134 2.09 5.73 -0.57
CA HIS A 134 3.30 5.21 0.03
C HIS A 134 3.91 4.16 -0.87
N VAL A 135 5.17 4.36 -1.24
CA VAL A 135 5.94 3.44 -2.08
C VAL A 135 7.13 2.93 -1.28
N LYS A 136 7.06 1.68 -0.84
CA LYS A 136 8.09 1.05 -0.03
C LYS A 136 8.88 0.08 -0.87
N VAL A 137 10.05 0.52 -1.32
CA VAL A 137 10.98 -0.31 -2.09
C VAL A 137 11.85 -1.09 -1.12
N LEU A 138 11.65 -2.41 -1.06
CA LEU A 138 12.26 -3.33 -0.12
C LEU A 138 13.01 -4.42 -0.92
N ASN A 139 14.30 -4.19 -1.17
CA ASN A 139 15.15 -5.04 -2.01
C ASN A 139 14.58 -5.24 -3.44
N ASN A 140 14.00 -6.41 -3.72
CA ASN A 140 13.44 -6.75 -5.04
C ASN A 140 11.92 -6.62 -5.11
N LYS A 141 11.26 -6.17 -4.04
CA LYS A 141 9.81 -6.00 -3.97
C LYS A 141 9.44 -4.58 -3.59
N SER A 142 8.34 -4.11 -4.15
CA SER A 142 7.75 -2.81 -3.85
C SER A 142 6.36 -3.01 -3.26
N LEU A 143 6.17 -2.50 -2.04
CA LEU A 143 4.89 -2.47 -1.33
C LEU A 143 4.27 -1.08 -1.49
N LEU A 144 3.04 -1.05 -2.00
CA LEU A 144 2.30 0.16 -2.31
C LEU A 144 1.01 0.18 -1.49
N TYR A 145 0.67 1.32 -0.90
CA TYR A 145 -0.59 1.53 -0.21
C TYR A 145 -0.95 3.02 -0.18
N THR A 146 -2.21 3.34 0.03
CA THR A 146 -2.72 4.72 0.08
C THR A 146 -3.09 5.13 1.50
N GLU A 147 -3.01 6.41 1.79
CA GLU A 147 -3.46 7.00 3.03
C GLU A 147 -4.29 8.24 2.68
N LYS A 148 -5.51 8.29 3.22
CA LYS A 148 -6.44 9.40 3.07
C LYS A 148 -6.62 10.05 4.43
N GLU A 149 -6.47 11.37 4.52
CA GLU A 149 -6.79 12.18 5.70
C GLU A 149 -8.19 12.78 5.61
#